data_AF-A0A150SCM9-F1
#
_entry.id   AF-A0A150SCM9-F1
#
_cell.length_a   1.000
_cell.length_b   1.000
_cell.length_c   1.000
_cell.angle_alpha   90.00
_cell.angle_beta   90.00
_cell.angle_gamma   90.00
#
_symmetry.space_group_name_H-M   'P 1'
#
loop_
_entity.id
_entity.type
_entity.pdbx_description
1 polymer ?
#
loop_
_entity_poly.entity_id
_entity_poly.type
_entity_poly.pdbx_seq_one_letter_code
_entity_poly.pdbx_strand_id
1 'polypeptide(L)'
;MASRLRELVVAAERDEAGGRIERLRERLHALLAAVERATPTRTPSPKAAWIAFQREVQPAYESLLLTLRGVVAAPPSVRPTNHARSLWHVGSGLAVLGLVQLLPERGWLVAVSGAFAVSAWSMEIARRLSDRVNERLMWVFKHVAHPHERYRVNSSTWYVTALLLLALFGTRLSQSLAVVVLAVADPAAALIGRRFGRTRLLDNRSLEGTLAFFVAGALSSLVVMWALGPPASLSSRLFLAAVAGLAGAVTELFSSRLDDNFTIPVAVAAAVTVAAAG
;
A
#
# COMPACT_ATOMS: atom_id res chain seq x y z
N MET A 1 25.99 -3.42 9.66
CA MET A 1 25.36 -2.33 8.88
C MET A 1 26.39 -1.27 8.48
N ALA A 2 27.11 -0.67 9.43
CA ALA A 2 28.11 0.38 9.15
C ALA A 2 29.32 -0.06 8.29
N SER A 3 29.76 -1.32 8.39
CA SER A 3 30.87 -1.85 7.57
C SER A 3 30.51 -1.96 6.09
N ARG A 4 29.37 -2.56 5.76
CA ARG A 4 28.84 -2.63 4.38
C ARG A 4 28.57 -1.25 3.77
N LEU A 5 28.17 -0.27 4.57
CA LEU A 5 27.99 1.11 4.12
C LEU A 5 29.33 1.75 3.72
N ARG A 6 30.41 1.47 4.45
CA ARG A 6 31.75 1.98 4.11
C ARG A 6 32.29 1.36 2.82
N GLU A 7 32.08 0.07 2.60
CA GLU A 7 32.46 -0.60 1.35
C GLU A 7 31.74 0.00 0.13
N LEU A 8 30.44 0.31 0.26
CA LEU A 8 29.66 0.95 -0.81
C LEU A 8 30.12 2.39 -1.10
N VAL A 9 30.58 3.13 -0.08
CA VAL A 9 31.14 4.49 -0.25
C VAL A 9 32.48 4.43 -0.97
N VAL A 10 33.39 3.54 -0.57
CA VAL A 10 34.71 3.37 -1.21
C VAL A 10 34.59 2.87 -2.66
N ALA A 11 33.60 2.02 -2.94
CA ALA A 11 33.31 1.58 -4.30
C ALA A 11 32.75 2.72 -5.18
N ALA A 12 32.01 3.66 -4.59
CA ALA A 12 31.49 4.83 -5.29
C ALA A 12 32.56 5.88 -5.61
N GLU A 13 33.66 5.95 -4.84
CA GLU A 13 34.76 6.90 -5.06
C GLU A 13 35.62 6.60 -6.30
N ARG A 14 35.46 5.43 -6.94
CA ARG A 14 36.31 4.96 -8.07
C ARG A 14 35.79 5.31 -9.47
N ASP A 15 34.96 6.35 -9.57
CA ASP A 15 34.57 7.13 -10.77
C ASP A 15 34.72 6.48 -12.17
N GLU A 16 33.66 5.79 -12.64
CA GLU A 16 33.38 5.61 -14.09
C GLU A 16 31.85 5.55 -14.35
N ALA A 17 31.07 6.55 -13.93
CA ALA A 17 29.66 6.65 -14.36
C ALA A 17 29.06 8.05 -14.21
N GLY A 18 29.18 8.84 -15.29
CA GLY A 18 28.58 10.17 -15.52
C GLY A 18 27.39 10.55 -14.63
N GLY A 19 27.67 11.36 -13.61
CA GLY A 19 26.70 12.05 -12.74
C GLY A 19 25.79 11.17 -11.87
N ARG A 20 25.77 9.84 -12.08
CA ARG A 20 25.01 8.89 -11.24
C ARG A 20 25.73 8.59 -9.94
N ILE A 21 27.05 8.48 -9.99
CA ILE A 21 27.90 8.27 -8.80
C ILE A 21 27.84 9.48 -7.87
N GLU A 22 27.86 10.70 -8.41
CA GLU A 22 27.79 11.91 -7.59
C GLU A 22 26.46 12.00 -6.82
N ARG A 23 25.34 11.75 -7.50
CA ARG A 23 24.02 11.68 -6.83
C ARG A 23 23.97 10.57 -5.79
N LEU A 24 24.57 9.41 -6.06
CA LEU A 24 24.63 8.30 -5.11
C LEU A 24 25.47 8.69 -3.87
N ARG A 25 26.61 9.35 -4.08
CA ARG A 25 27.49 9.87 -3.04
C ARG A 25 26.76 10.86 -2.16
N GLU A 26 26.07 11.85 -2.73
CA GLU A 26 25.25 12.80 -1.98
C GLU A 26 24.20 12.10 -1.10
N ARG A 27 23.49 11.11 -1.65
CA ARG A 27 22.47 10.36 -0.89
C ARG A 27 23.06 9.50 0.23
N LEU A 28 24.23 8.90 0.01
CA LEU A 28 24.95 8.14 1.04
C LEU A 28 25.41 9.05 2.20
N HIS A 29 25.94 10.23 1.89
CA HIS A 29 26.34 11.21 2.90
C HIS A 29 25.12 11.72 3.71
N ALA A 30 24.01 12.00 3.04
CA ALA A 30 22.77 12.38 3.69
C ALA A 30 22.24 11.28 4.63
N LEU A 31 22.33 10.01 4.23
CA LEU A 31 21.96 8.87 5.07
C LEU A 31 22.89 8.72 6.28
N LEU A 32 24.20 8.83 6.09
CA LEU A 32 25.16 8.75 7.17
C LEU A 32 24.90 9.83 8.23
N ALA A 33 24.75 11.08 7.80
CA ALA A 33 24.45 12.19 8.70
C ALA A 33 23.11 12.00 9.45
N ALA A 34 22.11 11.40 8.80
CA ALA A 34 20.85 11.07 9.43
C ALA A 34 20.98 9.97 10.49
N VAL A 35 21.76 8.92 10.23
CA VAL A 35 22.06 7.86 11.20
C VAL A 35 22.82 8.41 12.41
N GLU A 36 23.78 9.31 12.18
CA GLU A 36 24.54 9.95 13.26
C GLU A 36 23.64 10.82 14.14
N ARG A 37 22.76 11.65 13.56
CA ARG A 37 21.76 12.43 14.32
C ARG A 37 20.78 11.55 15.09
N ALA A 38 20.42 10.40 14.51
CA ALA A 38 19.48 9.46 15.08
C ALA A 38 20.06 8.58 16.19
N THR A 39 21.39 8.48 16.28
CA THR A 39 22.08 7.66 17.27
C THR A 39 22.17 8.46 18.57
N PRO A 40 21.39 8.12 19.62
CA PRO A 40 21.36 8.93 20.82
C PRO A 40 22.67 8.84 21.58
N THR A 41 23.20 9.97 22.05
CA THR A 41 24.35 10.01 22.98
C THR A 41 23.96 9.68 24.43
N ARG A 42 22.66 9.67 24.74
CA ARG A 42 22.06 9.26 26.03
C ARG A 42 20.93 8.27 25.78
N THR A 43 20.76 7.29 26.67
CA THR A 43 19.77 6.22 26.58
C THR A 43 18.33 6.74 26.73
N PRO A 44 17.54 6.85 25.63
CA PRO A 44 16.10 7.04 25.71
C PRO A 44 15.46 5.67 26.00
N SER A 45 14.16 5.63 26.31
CA SER A 45 13.44 4.35 26.26
C SER A 45 13.60 3.73 24.86
N PRO A 46 13.73 2.40 24.73
CA PRO A 46 13.94 1.75 23.43
C PRO A 46 12.92 2.18 22.36
N LYS A 47 11.67 2.43 22.77
CA LYS A 47 10.60 2.93 21.91
C LYS A 47 10.84 4.37 21.42
N ALA A 48 11.28 5.26 22.30
CA ALA A 48 11.56 6.65 21.93
C ALA A 48 12.79 6.77 21.01
N ALA A 49 13.84 6.00 21.31
CA ALA A 49 15.02 5.88 20.46
C ALA A 49 14.65 5.38 19.05
N TRP A 50 13.81 4.35 18.98
CA TRP A 50 13.34 3.77 17.73
C TRP A 50 12.51 4.76 16.89
N ILE A 51 11.59 5.50 17.52
CA ILE A 51 10.77 6.52 16.83
C ILE A 51 11.64 7.66 16.29
N ALA A 52 12.59 8.15 17.08
CA ALA A 52 13.51 9.20 16.66
C ALA A 52 14.40 8.72 15.49
N PHE A 53 14.89 7.49 15.58
CA PHE A 53 15.66 6.87 14.51
C PHE A 53 14.87 6.75 13.21
N GLN A 54 13.64 6.27 13.27
CA GLN A 54 12.77 6.23 12.10
C GLN A 54 12.51 7.63 11.52
N ARG A 55 12.28 8.65 12.35
CA ARG A 55 12.00 10.00 11.85
C ARG A 55 13.16 10.59 11.05
N GLU A 56 14.38 10.39 11.51
CA GLU A 56 15.58 10.98 10.92
C GLU A 56 16.16 10.14 9.76
N VAL A 57 16.25 8.81 9.93
CA VAL A 57 16.97 7.92 9.00
C VAL A 57 16.11 7.50 7.81
N GLN A 58 14.82 7.27 8.04
CA GLN A 58 13.91 6.72 7.05
C GLN A 58 13.86 7.55 5.75
N PRO A 59 13.74 8.91 5.78
CA PRO A 59 13.69 9.71 4.55
C PRO A 59 15.00 9.66 3.74
N ALA A 60 16.15 9.69 4.42
CA ALA A 60 17.45 9.66 3.77
C ALA A 60 17.73 8.27 3.17
N TYR A 61 17.32 7.21 3.89
CA TYR A 61 17.42 5.84 3.43
C TYR A 61 16.60 5.61 2.17
N GLU A 62 15.34 6.05 2.15
CA GLU A 62 14.48 5.88 0.97
C GLU A 62 14.92 6.72 -0.23
N SER A 63 15.49 7.91 -0.01
CA SER A 63 16.09 8.69 -1.09
C SER A 63 17.29 7.97 -1.73
N LEU A 64 18.08 7.26 -0.93
CA LEU A 64 19.16 6.39 -1.42
C LEU A 64 18.58 5.21 -2.21
N LEU A 65 17.50 4.58 -1.70
CA LEU A 65 16.84 3.46 -2.39
C LEU A 65 16.32 3.83 -3.76
N LEU A 66 15.74 5.01 -3.92
CA LEU A 66 15.27 5.52 -5.21
C LEU A 66 16.40 5.66 -6.23
N THR A 67 17.60 6.03 -5.76
CA THR A 67 18.81 6.15 -6.59
C THR A 67 19.36 4.78 -6.96
N LEU A 68 19.22 3.80 -6.06
CA LEU A 68 19.66 2.41 -6.26
C LEU A 68 18.65 1.53 -7.02
N ARG A 69 17.46 2.05 -7.35
CA ARG A 69 16.47 1.32 -8.17
C ARG A 69 17.06 0.99 -9.54
N GLY A 70 17.30 -0.29 -9.78
CA GLY A 70 17.93 -0.81 -11.00
C GLY A 70 19.33 -1.40 -10.78
N VAL A 71 19.95 -1.19 -9.62
CA VAL A 71 21.29 -1.71 -9.28
C VAL A 71 21.23 -2.75 -8.15
N VAL A 72 20.33 -2.59 -7.18
CA VAL A 72 20.22 -3.48 -6.01
C VAL A 72 18.78 -3.99 -5.89
N ALA A 73 18.62 -5.30 -5.70
CA ALA A 73 17.33 -5.93 -5.37
C ALA A 73 16.74 -5.26 -4.12
N ALA A 74 15.46 -4.88 -4.19
CA ALA A 74 14.78 -4.00 -3.23
C ALA A 74 15.08 -4.37 -1.77
N PRO A 75 15.68 -3.46 -0.97
CA PRO A 75 16.00 -3.77 0.41
C PRO A 75 14.77 -3.66 1.34
N PRO A 76 14.82 -4.29 2.51
CA PRO A 76 13.66 -4.44 3.39
C PRO A 76 13.15 -3.09 3.92
N SER A 77 11.90 -2.75 3.59
CA SER A 77 11.24 -1.56 4.14
C SER A 77 10.70 -1.86 5.55
N VAL A 78 11.21 -1.18 6.57
CA VAL A 78 10.69 -1.29 7.94
C VAL A 78 9.52 -0.31 8.11
N ARG A 79 8.31 -0.72 7.75
CA ARG A 79 7.09 0.11 7.92
C ARG A 79 6.62 0.10 9.39
N PRO A 80 6.54 1.24 10.10
CA PRO A 80 6.01 1.28 11.46
C PRO A 80 4.54 0.85 11.53
N THR A 81 4.14 0.24 12.65
CA THR A 81 2.73 -0.05 12.96
C THR A 81 2.00 1.24 13.29
N ASN A 82 1.13 1.70 12.38
CA ASN A 82 0.26 2.85 12.62
C ASN A 82 -1.21 2.37 12.68
N HIS A 83 -1.71 2.13 13.89
CA HIS A 83 -3.09 1.70 14.09
C HIS A 83 -4.11 2.74 13.61
N ALA A 84 -3.79 4.04 13.69
CA ALA A 84 -4.64 5.09 13.14
C ALA A 84 -4.74 4.99 11.61
N ARG A 85 -3.65 4.58 10.94
CA ARG A 85 -3.66 4.29 9.50
C ARG A 85 -4.53 3.08 9.18
N SER A 86 -4.42 2.00 9.96
CA SER A 86 -5.30 0.83 9.78
C SER A 86 -6.76 1.19 10.00
N LEU A 87 -7.07 2.02 11.00
CA LEU A 87 -8.43 2.50 11.26
C LEU A 87 -8.96 3.38 10.12
N TRP A 88 -8.14 4.31 9.61
CA TRP A 88 -8.50 5.12 8.44
C TRP A 88 -8.74 4.25 7.20
N HIS A 89 -7.89 3.24 6.98
CA HIS A 89 -8.03 2.32 5.87
C HIS A 89 -9.36 1.56 5.94
N VAL A 90 -9.66 0.93 7.08
CA VAL A 90 -10.95 0.24 7.32
C VAL A 90 -12.12 1.22 7.17
N GLY A 91 -12.06 2.38 7.81
CA GLY A 91 -13.13 3.38 7.79
C GLY A 91 -13.44 3.90 6.39
N SER A 92 -12.39 4.21 5.61
CA SER A 92 -12.54 4.63 4.21
C SER A 92 -13.12 3.52 3.33
N GLY A 93 -12.71 2.27 3.54
CA GLY A 93 -13.29 1.11 2.85
C GLY A 93 -14.77 0.91 3.18
N LEU A 94 -15.16 1.03 4.46
CA LEU A 94 -16.56 0.94 4.87
C LEU A 94 -17.41 2.10 4.33
N ALA A 95 -16.85 3.32 4.25
CA ALA A 95 -17.52 4.45 3.61
C ALA A 95 -17.77 4.19 2.13
N VAL A 96 -16.77 3.66 1.41
CA VAL A 96 -16.92 3.26 0.00
C VAL A 96 -17.95 2.13 -0.16
N LEU A 97 -17.92 1.12 0.71
CA LEU A 97 -18.94 0.07 0.73
C LEU A 97 -20.34 0.67 0.92
N GLY A 98 -20.48 1.62 1.84
CA GLY A 98 -21.72 2.38 2.03
C GLY A 98 -22.18 3.08 0.75
N LEU A 99 -21.28 3.76 0.04
CA LEU A 99 -21.59 4.39 -1.25
C LEU A 99 -22.04 3.36 -2.31
N VAL A 100 -21.36 2.21 -2.40
CA VAL A 100 -21.73 1.12 -3.33
C VAL A 100 -23.14 0.60 -3.05
N GLN A 101 -23.56 0.55 -1.79
CA GLN A 101 -24.91 0.06 -1.42
C GLN A 101 -25.99 1.14 -1.50
N LEU A 102 -25.68 2.38 -1.13
CA LEU A 102 -26.66 3.47 -1.03
C LEU A 102 -26.93 4.16 -2.36
N LEU A 103 -25.96 4.18 -3.28
CA LEU A 103 -26.16 4.82 -4.58
C LEU A 103 -26.98 3.89 -5.50
N PRO A 104 -28.17 4.33 -5.96
CA PRO A 104 -29.13 3.46 -6.65
C PRO A 104 -28.74 3.15 -8.09
N GLU A 105 -27.97 4.03 -8.73
CA GLU A 105 -27.58 3.87 -10.12
C GLU A 105 -26.07 3.77 -10.27
N ARG A 106 -25.64 2.88 -11.18
CA ARG A 106 -24.23 2.74 -11.57
C ARG A 106 -23.62 4.07 -12.02
N GLY A 107 -24.41 4.93 -12.66
CA GLY A 107 -23.99 6.26 -13.12
C GLY A 107 -23.41 7.12 -12.00
N TRP A 108 -24.00 7.10 -10.81
CA TRP A 108 -23.48 7.85 -9.66
C TRP A 108 -22.14 7.31 -9.16
N LEU A 109 -21.97 5.99 -9.12
CA LEU A 109 -20.69 5.38 -8.75
C LEU A 109 -19.60 5.74 -9.74
N VAL A 110 -19.90 5.71 -11.04
CA VAL A 110 -18.97 6.12 -12.11
C VAL A 110 -18.66 7.62 -12.01
N ALA A 111 -19.65 8.47 -11.80
CA ALA A 111 -19.45 9.91 -11.70
C ALA A 111 -18.58 10.29 -10.48
N VAL A 112 -18.88 9.73 -9.31
CA VAL A 112 -18.14 10.01 -8.07
C VAL A 112 -16.71 9.47 -8.18
N SER A 113 -16.54 8.19 -8.49
CA SER A 113 -15.19 7.60 -8.63
C SER A 113 -14.39 8.25 -9.75
N GLY A 114 -15.04 8.62 -10.86
CA GLY A 114 -14.44 9.34 -11.98
C GLY A 114 -13.96 10.73 -11.58
N ALA A 115 -14.77 11.50 -10.87
CA ALA A 115 -14.38 12.82 -10.36
C ALA A 115 -13.17 12.73 -9.42
N PHE A 116 -13.14 11.76 -8.50
CA PHE A 116 -11.99 11.51 -7.63
C PHE A 116 -10.76 11.06 -8.40
N ALA A 117 -10.90 10.17 -9.40
CA ALA A 117 -9.80 9.71 -10.22
C ALA A 117 -9.20 10.84 -11.06
N VAL A 118 -10.02 11.64 -11.73
CA VAL A 118 -9.57 12.82 -12.49
C VAL A 118 -8.84 13.80 -11.58
N SER A 119 -9.39 14.08 -10.40
CA SER A 119 -8.74 14.96 -9.42
C SER A 119 -7.40 14.41 -8.96
N ALA A 120 -7.34 13.13 -8.60
CA ALA A 120 -6.12 12.47 -8.13
C ALA A 120 -5.02 12.44 -9.19
N TRP A 121 -5.35 12.07 -10.44
CA TRP A 121 -4.41 12.06 -11.54
C TRP A 121 -3.99 13.47 -11.97
N SER A 122 -4.89 14.45 -11.91
CA SER A 122 -4.53 15.86 -12.15
C SER A 122 -3.49 16.35 -11.13
N MET A 123 -3.68 16.03 -9.85
CA MET A 123 -2.70 16.34 -8.81
C MET A 123 -1.38 15.57 -8.99
N GLU A 124 -1.43 14.32 -9.45
CA GLU A 124 -0.25 13.51 -9.79
C GLU A 124 0.56 14.11 -10.94
N ILE A 125 -0.10 14.53 -12.00
CA ILE A 125 0.53 15.17 -13.15
C ILE A 125 1.09 16.54 -12.74
N ALA A 126 0.29 17.36 -12.05
CA ALA A 126 0.71 18.69 -11.64
C ALA A 126 1.96 18.67 -10.74
N ARG A 127 2.08 17.69 -9.81
CA ARG A 127 3.27 17.56 -8.97
C ARG A 127 4.52 17.17 -9.76
N ARG A 128 4.37 16.44 -10.88
CA ARG A 128 5.47 16.00 -11.73
C ARG A 128 5.94 17.09 -12.69
N LEU A 129 5.06 18.03 -13.01
CA LEU A 129 5.36 19.16 -13.91
C LEU A 129 6.01 20.34 -13.18
N SER A 130 5.87 20.45 -11.85
CA SER A 130 6.43 21.60 -11.11
C SER A 130 6.81 21.25 -9.67
N ASP A 131 8.09 21.45 -9.33
CA ASP A 131 8.59 21.27 -7.96
C ASP A 131 7.92 22.21 -6.96
N ARG A 132 7.56 23.44 -7.37
CA ARG A 132 6.80 24.39 -6.53
C ARG A 132 5.40 23.87 -6.20
N VAL A 133 4.73 23.26 -7.16
CA VAL A 133 3.40 22.66 -6.97
C VAL A 133 3.51 21.41 -6.10
N ASN A 134 4.55 20.60 -6.31
CA ASN A 134 4.86 19.44 -5.47
C ASN A 134 5.07 19.86 -4.00
N GLU A 135 5.89 20.88 -3.73
CA GLU A 135 6.12 21.38 -2.37
C GLU A 135 4.84 21.92 -1.71
N ARG A 136 4.03 22.69 -2.44
CA ARG A 136 2.74 23.17 -1.94
C ARG A 136 1.77 22.03 -1.64
N LEU A 137 1.62 21.07 -2.56
CA LEU A 137 0.75 19.90 -2.36
C LEU A 137 1.22 19.04 -1.18
N MET A 138 2.53 18.74 -1.10
CA MET A 138 3.09 17.97 0.01
C MET A 138 2.95 18.70 1.35
N TRP A 139 2.96 20.04 1.36
CA TRP A 139 2.69 20.83 2.56
C TRP A 139 1.21 20.80 2.96
N VAL A 140 0.28 20.99 2.02
CA VAL A 140 -1.18 20.92 2.27
C VAL A 140 -1.55 19.54 2.78
N PHE A 141 -1.06 18.50 2.12
CA PHE A 141 -1.34 17.11 2.48
C PHE A 141 -0.34 16.53 3.48
N LYS A 142 0.46 17.32 4.21
CA LYS A 142 1.52 16.78 5.11
C LYS A 142 1.02 15.77 6.17
N HIS A 143 -0.27 15.81 6.51
CA HIS A 143 -0.90 14.88 7.44
C HIS A 143 -1.38 13.57 6.79
N VAL A 144 -1.36 13.50 5.45
CA VAL A 144 -1.88 12.38 4.63
C VAL A 144 -0.79 11.83 3.70
N ALA A 145 -0.05 12.70 3.03
CA ALA A 145 1.00 12.38 2.06
C ALA A 145 2.32 12.01 2.74
N HIS A 146 2.91 10.89 2.34
CA HIS A 146 4.17 10.42 2.87
C HIS A 146 5.37 11.06 2.15
N PRO A 147 6.52 11.26 2.82
CA PRO A 147 7.76 11.71 2.17
C PRO A 147 8.19 10.87 0.96
N HIS A 148 7.82 9.58 0.92
CA HIS A 148 8.14 8.61 -0.16
C HIS A 148 7.19 8.66 -1.36
N GLU A 149 6.07 9.37 -1.23
CA GLU A 149 5.10 9.62 -2.31
C GLU A 149 5.53 10.81 -3.17
N ARG A 150 6.63 11.49 -2.82
CA ARG A 150 7.18 12.63 -3.56
C ARG A 150 7.60 12.26 -5.00
N TYR A 151 7.86 10.98 -5.28
CA TYR A 151 8.31 10.47 -6.59
C TYR A 151 7.55 9.23 -7.08
N ARG A 152 6.61 8.70 -6.30
CA ARG A 152 5.76 7.57 -6.70
C ARG A 152 4.32 8.04 -6.83
N VAL A 153 3.55 7.34 -7.67
CA VAL A 153 2.10 7.52 -7.68
C VAL A 153 1.55 7.17 -6.30
N ASN A 154 0.68 8.02 -5.76
CA ASN A 154 0.13 7.82 -4.44
C ASN A 154 -0.78 6.58 -4.41
N SER A 155 -0.72 5.78 -3.34
CA SER A 155 -1.58 4.61 -3.17
C SER A 155 -3.07 4.98 -3.21
N SER A 156 -3.44 6.19 -2.76
CA SER A 156 -4.80 6.70 -2.91
C SER A 156 -5.21 6.91 -4.37
N THR A 157 -4.30 7.36 -5.24
CA THR A 157 -4.53 7.49 -6.69
C THR A 157 -4.77 6.12 -7.33
N TRP A 158 -4.00 5.12 -6.94
CA TRP A 158 -4.20 3.73 -7.36
C TRP A 158 -5.54 3.17 -6.88
N TYR A 159 -5.91 3.43 -5.62
CA TYR A 159 -7.18 2.99 -5.06
C TYR A 159 -8.39 3.58 -5.81
N VAL A 160 -8.43 4.90 -6.00
CA VAL A 160 -9.56 5.52 -6.73
C VAL A 160 -9.63 5.07 -8.19
N THR A 161 -8.50 4.72 -8.79
CA THR A 161 -8.45 4.14 -10.15
C THR A 161 -9.10 2.74 -10.15
N ALA A 162 -8.81 1.91 -9.15
CA ALA A 162 -9.49 0.62 -9.01
C ALA A 162 -10.98 0.79 -8.75
N LEU A 163 -11.40 1.74 -7.90
CA LEU A 163 -12.82 2.03 -7.67
C LEU A 163 -13.54 2.44 -8.95
N LEU A 164 -12.90 3.24 -9.82
CA LEU A 164 -13.47 3.59 -11.12
C LEU A 164 -13.64 2.36 -12.02
N LEU A 165 -12.63 1.48 -12.11
CA LEU A 165 -12.74 0.23 -12.88
C LEU A 165 -13.86 -0.67 -12.33
N LEU A 166 -13.94 -0.79 -11.01
CA LEU A 166 -14.99 -1.54 -10.32
C LEU A 166 -16.38 -0.94 -10.63
N ALA A 167 -16.52 0.38 -10.60
CA ALA A 167 -17.76 1.05 -10.96
C ALA A 167 -18.13 0.82 -12.44
N LEU A 168 -17.16 0.85 -13.35
CA LEU A 168 -17.35 0.68 -14.80
C LEU A 168 -17.63 -0.75 -15.24
N PHE A 169 -17.10 -1.76 -14.54
CA PHE A 169 -17.15 -3.16 -15.00
C PHE A 169 -17.70 -4.14 -13.96
N GLY A 170 -17.51 -3.90 -12.66
CA GLY A 170 -17.93 -4.81 -11.60
C GLY A 170 -19.44 -4.83 -11.36
N THR A 171 -19.94 -5.96 -10.86
CA THR A 171 -21.28 -6.09 -10.29
C THR A 171 -21.32 -5.51 -8.88
N ARG A 172 -22.50 -5.15 -8.35
CA ARG A 172 -22.61 -4.66 -6.95
C ARG A 172 -21.98 -5.65 -5.97
N LEU A 173 -22.23 -6.95 -6.14
CA LEU A 173 -21.64 -8.00 -5.32
C LEU A 173 -20.10 -7.98 -5.40
N SER A 174 -19.54 -8.01 -6.61
CA SER A 174 -18.09 -8.05 -6.78
C SER A 174 -17.40 -6.78 -6.28
N GLN A 175 -18.01 -5.61 -6.46
CA GLN A 175 -17.53 -4.33 -5.93
C GLN A 175 -17.48 -4.35 -4.40
N SER A 176 -18.57 -4.78 -3.76
CA SER A 176 -18.68 -4.85 -2.31
C SER A 176 -17.67 -5.81 -1.68
N LEU A 177 -17.47 -6.99 -2.30
CA LEU A 177 -16.46 -7.95 -1.83
C LEU A 177 -15.04 -7.44 -2.03
N ALA A 178 -14.73 -6.85 -3.19
CA ALA A 178 -13.41 -6.30 -3.45
C ALA A 178 -13.02 -5.18 -2.47
N VAL A 179 -13.95 -4.27 -2.18
CA VAL A 179 -13.74 -3.16 -1.24
C VAL A 179 -13.57 -3.69 0.19
N VAL A 180 -14.44 -4.59 0.66
CA VAL A 180 -14.35 -5.08 2.04
C VAL A 180 -13.11 -5.95 2.27
N VAL A 181 -12.72 -6.76 1.27
CA VAL A 181 -11.51 -7.59 1.34
C VAL A 181 -10.29 -6.70 1.49
N LEU A 182 -10.08 -5.69 0.64
CA LEU A 182 -8.96 -4.76 0.81
C LEU A 182 -9.02 -4.07 2.19
N ALA A 183 -10.20 -3.54 2.56
CA ALA A 183 -10.37 -2.75 3.77
C ALA A 183 -10.03 -3.51 5.06
N VAL A 184 -10.36 -4.81 5.13
CA VAL A 184 -10.22 -5.62 6.35
C VAL A 184 -9.02 -6.55 6.29
N ALA A 185 -8.81 -7.23 5.16
CA ALA A 185 -7.80 -8.27 5.04
C ALA A 185 -6.37 -7.71 5.00
N ASP A 186 -6.15 -6.56 4.34
CA ASP A 186 -4.81 -5.96 4.27
C ASP A 186 -4.30 -5.50 5.66
N PRO A 187 -5.08 -4.75 6.46
CA PRO A 187 -4.69 -4.45 7.84
C PRO A 187 -4.50 -5.68 8.72
N ALA A 188 -5.34 -6.72 8.54
CA ALA A 188 -5.24 -7.97 9.30
C ALA A 188 -3.94 -8.72 8.97
N ALA A 189 -3.62 -8.86 7.67
CA ALA A 189 -2.38 -9.46 7.19
C ALA A 189 -1.15 -8.72 7.72
N ALA A 190 -1.18 -7.39 7.68
CA ALA A 190 -0.10 -6.56 8.19
C ALA A 190 0.05 -6.70 9.73
N LEU A 191 -1.05 -6.77 10.48
CA LEU A 191 -1.02 -6.94 11.94
C LEU A 191 -0.47 -8.32 12.33
N ILE A 192 -1.02 -9.38 11.75
CA ILE A 192 -0.64 -10.76 12.06
C ILE A 192 0.76 -11.07 11.54
N GLY A 193 1.08 -10.70 10.29
CA GLY A 193 2.40 -10.92 9.69
C GLY A 193 3.52 -10.20 10.43
N ARG A 194 3.26 -9.03 11.04
CA ARG A 194 4.27 -8.36 11.88
C ARG A 194 4.43 -8.99 13.26
N ARG A 195 3.32 -9.40 13.90
CA ARG A 195 3.33 -9.91 15.28
C ARG A 195 3.74 -11.39 15.37
N PHE A 196 3.32 -12.19 14.39
CA PHE A 196 3.43 -13.64 14.41
C PHE A 196 4.14 -14.20 13.17
N GLY A 197 4.55 -13.36 12.22
CA GLY A 197 5.16 -13.80 10.97
C GLY A 197 6.54 -14.44 11.18
N ARG A 198 6.59 -15.77 11.13
CA ARG A 198 7.81 -16.57 11.27
C ARG A 198 8.26 -17.13 9.94
N THR A 199 7.30 -17.57 9.11
CA THR A 199 7.57 -18.24 7.85
C THR A 199 7.56 -17.22 6.71
N ARG A 200 8.73 -16.90 6.15
CA ARG A 200 8.85 -15.91 5.07
C ARG A 200 8.48 -16.50 3.71
N LEU A 201 7.75 -15.72 2.94
CA LEU A 201 7.39 -15.98 1.55
C LEU A 201 8.04 -14.91 0.66
N LEU A 202 7.37 -14.51 -0.43
CA LEU A 202 7.82 -13.50 -1.37
C LEU A 202 7.88 -12.08 -0.74
N ASP A 203 8.86 -11.27 -1.13
CA ASP A 203 8.97 -9.85 -0.77
C ASP A 203 8.82 -9.53 0.74
N ASN A 204 9.35 -10.39 1.61
CA ASN A 204 9.25 -10.34 3.07
C ASN A 204 7.84 -10.50 3.66
N ARG A 205 6.84 -10.82 2.84
CA ARG A 205 5.52 -11.25 3.32
C ARG A 205 5.66 -12.59 4.06
N SER A 206 4.74 -12.86 4.98
CA SER A 206 4.79 -14.09 5.79
C SER A 206 3.59 -14.99 5.49
N LEU A 207 3.76 -16.30 5.68
CA LEU A 207 2.67 -17.27 5.53
C LEU A 207 1.52 -16.93 6.48
N GLU A 208 1.84 -16.57 7.72
CA GLU A 208 0.87 -16.19 8.74
C GLU A 208 0.09 -14.92 8.36
N GLY A 209 0.78 -13.93 7.77
CA GLY A 209 0.13 -12.75 7.21
C GLY A 209 -0.79 -13.08 6.04
N THR A 210 -0.34 -13.94 5.12
CA THR A 210 -1.11 -14.37 3.94
C THR A 210 -2.35 -15.17 4.34
N LEU A 211 -2.22 -16.08 5.32
CA LEU A 211 -3.35 -16.83 5.88
C LEU A 211 -4.32 -15.91 6.62
N ALA A 212 -3.82 -14.93 7.37
CA ALA A 212 -4.67 -13.92 7.99
C ALA A 212 -5.43 -13.08 6.96
N PHE A 213 -4.78 -12.74 5.83
CA PHE A 213 -5.45 -12.10 4.70
C PHE A 213 -6.61 -12.96 4.20
N PHE A 214 -6.32 -14.21 3.84
CA PHE A 214 -7.33 -15.14 3.31
C PHE A 214 -8.53 -15.27 4.24
N VAL A 215 -8.30 -15.56 5.52
CA VAL A 215 -9.37 -15.75 6.51
C VAL A 215 -10.15 -14.46 6.75
N ALA A 216 -9.48 -13.32 6.94
CA ALA A 216 -10.16 -12.05 7.15
C ALA A 216 -10.97 -11.61 5.91
N GLY A 217 -10.42 -11.82 4.71
CA GLY A 217 -11.11 -11.56 3.45
C GLY A 217 -12.34 -12.44 3.24
N ALA A 218 -12.24 -13.74 3.52
CA ALA A 218 -13.37 -14.66 3.44
C ALA A 218 -14.46 -14.33 4.47
N LEU A 219 -14.09 -14.11 5.73
CA LEU A 219 -15.06 -13.78 6.79
C LEU A 219 -15.76 -12.45 6.54
N SER A 220 -15.01 -11.41 6.17
CA SER A 220 -15.62 -10.10 5.84
C SER A 220 -16.53 -10.19 4.62
N SER A 221 -16.16 -10.97 3.61
CA SER A 221 -17.03 -11.23 2.45
C SER A 221 -18.32 -11.94 2.84
N LEU A 222 -18.25 -12.95 3.71
CA LEU A 222 -19.44 -13.63 4.25
C LEU A 222 -20.36 -12.65 4.96
N VAL A 223 -19.81 -11.82 5.86
CA VAL A 223 -20.57 -10.81 6.60
C VAL A 223 -21.28 -9.86 5.65
N VAL A 224 -20.58 -9.35 4.62
CA VAL A 224 -21.18 -8.46 3.62
C VAL A 224 -22.28 -9.15 2.81
N MET A 225 -22.09 -10.41 2.37
CA MET A 225 -23.14 -11.14 1.66
C MET A 225 -24.35 -11.43 2.55
N TRP A 226 -24.15 -11.68 3.84
CA TRP A 226 -25.22 -11.85 4.83
C TRP A 226 -26.01 -10.58 5.08
N ALA A 227 -25.35 -9.47 5.27
CA ALA A 227 -26.01 -8.22 5.61
C ALA A 227 -26.58 -7.48 4.38
N LEU A 228 -25.90 -7.55 3.23
CA LEU A 228 -26.08 -6.62 2.10
C LEU A 228 -26.17 -7.32 0.74
N GLY A 229 -25.87 -8.62 0.69
CA GLY A 229 -25.86 -9.40 -0.55
C GLY A 229 -27.25 -9.91 -0.97
N PRO A 230 -27.41 -10.31 -2.24
CA PRO A 230 -28.64 -10.93 -2.69
C PRO A 230 -28.90 -12.27 -1.98
N PRO A 231 -30.16 -12.75 -1.96
CA PRO A 231 -30.48 -14.09 -1.49
C PRO A 231 -29.63 -15.14 -2.24
N ALA A 232 -28.95 -15.99 -1.48
CA ALA A 232 -28.08 -17.03 -2.02
C ALA A 232 -27.97 -18.16 -0.99
N SER A 233 -27.76 -19.39 -1.46
CA SER A 233 -27.56 -20.54 -0.58
C SER A 233 -26.29 -20.37 0.27
N LEU A 234 -26.24 -21.09 1.40
CA LEU A 234 -25.05 -21.09 2.26
C LEU A 234 -23.81 -21.58 1.49
N SER A 235 -23.95 -22.59 0.64
CA SER A 235 -22.84 -23.12 -0.17
C SER A 235 -22.30 -22.09 -1.15
N SER A 236 -23.17 -21.35 -1.86
CA SER A 236 -22.73 -20.28 -2.77
C SER A 236 -22.02 -19.15 -2.02
N ARG A 237 -22.51 -18.76 -0.84
CA ARG A 237 -21.85 -17.73 -0.01
C ARG A 237 -20.47 -18.18 0.47
N LEU A 238 -20.35 -19.41 0.96
CA LEU A 238 -19.06 -19.97 1.39
C LEU A 238 -18.07 -20.05 0.22
N PHE A 239 -18.54 -20.48 -0.95
CA PHE A 239 -17.73 -20.56 -2.16
C PHE A 239 -17.21 -19.18 -2.60
N LEU A 240 -18.11 -18.20 -2.78
CA LEU A 240 -17.72 -16.86 -3.22
C LEU A 240 -16.83 -16.14 -2.19
N ALA A 241 -17.04 -16.37 -0.90
CA ALA A 241 -16.17 -15.84 0.15
C ALA A 241 -14.77 -16.44 0.10
N ALA A 242 -14.66 -17.75 -0.11
CA ALA A 242 -13.37 -18.41 -0.28
C ALA A 242 -12.65 -17.91 -1.55
N VAL A 243 -13.37 -17.73 -2.66
CA VAL A 243 -12.83 -17.14 -3.89
C VAL A 243 -12.32 -15.73 -3.65
N ALA A 244 -13.10 -14.88 -2.99
CA ALA A 244 -12.73 -13.49 -2.69
C ALA A 244 -11.47 -13.42 -1.79
N GLY A 245 -11.46 -14.18 -0.70
CA GLY A 245 -10.30 -14.27 0.20
C GLY A 245 -9.05 -14.81 -0.49
N LEU A 246 -9.20 -15.85 -1.32
CA LEU A 246 -8.07 -16.48 -2.01
C LEU A 246 -7.50 -15.56 -3.09
N ALA A 247 -8.36 -14.98 -3.94
CA ALA A 247 -7.94 -14.05 -4.98
C ALA A 247 -7.18 -12.86 -4.37
N GLY A 248 -7.68 -12.31 -3.27
CA GLY A 248 -7.02 -11.23 -2.54
C GLY A 248 -5.67 -11.65 -1.97
N ALA A 249 -5.59 -12.79 -1.27
CA ALA A 249 -4.35 -13.27 -0.65
C ALA A 249 -3.27 -13.62 -1.69
N VAL A 250 -3.64 -14.27 -2.80
CA VAL A 250 -2.73 -14.56 -3.91
C VAL A 250 -2.23 -13.26 -4.53
N THR A 251 -3.13 -12.32 -4.79
CA THR A 251 -2.77 -11.02 -5.39
C THR A 251 -1.86 -10.21 -4.47
N GLU A 252 -2.14 -10.21 -3.17
CA GLU A 252 -1.30 -9.60 -2.13
C GLU A 252 0.11 -10.19 -2.19
N LEU A 253 0.23 -11.51 -2.22
CA LEU A 253 1.51 -12.22 -2.23
C LEU A 253 2.38 -11.88 -3.45
N PHE A 254 1.77 -11.71 -4.63
CA PHE A 254 2.49 -11.48 -5.89
C PHE A 254 2.54 -10.01 -6.34
N SER A 255 1.86 -9.09 -5.65
CA SER A 255 1.91 -7.66 -5.96
C SER A 255 3.24 -7.06 -5.51
N SER A 256 4.20 -7.06 -6.42
CA SER A 256 5.55 -6.50 -6.21
C SER A 256 5.79 -5.19 -6.97
N ARG A 257 5.21 -5.04 -8.17
CA ARG A 257 5.43 -3.89 -9.07
C ARG A 257 4.32 -2.84 -9.02
N LEU A 258 3.06 -3.28 -8.97
CA LEU A 258 1.88 -2.43 -8.88
C LEU A 258 1.42 -2.34 -7.42
N ASP A 259 0.75 -1.23 -7.10
CA ASP A 259 0.25 -0.96 -5.75
C ASP A 259 -0.90 -1.92 -5.39
N ASP A 260 -0.86 -2.45 -4.17
CA ASP A 260 -1.84 -3.40 -3.64
C ASP A 260 -3.25 -2.81 -3.55
N ASN A 261 -3.36 -1.49 -3.35
CA ASN A 261 -4.64 -0.79 -3.37
C ASN A 261 -5.30 -0.76 -4.76
N PHE A 262 -4.55 -1.06 -5.82
CA PHE A 262 -5.11 -1.25 -7.16
C PHE A 262 -5.33 -2.73 -7.48
N THR A 263 -4.30 -3.56 -7.31
CA THR A 263 -4.33 -4.94 -7.79
C THR A 263 -5.34 -5.79 -7.03
N ILE A 264 -5.42 -5.66 -5.70
CA ILE A 264 -6.29 -6.49 -4.85
C ILE A 264 -7.77 -6.28 -5.22
N PRO A 265 -8.33 -5.05 -5.22
CA PRO A 265 -9.74 -4.86 -5.55
C PRO A 265 -10.09 -5.36 -6.95
N VAL A 266 -9.23 -5.10 -7.93
CA VAL A 266 -9.45 -5.53 -9.32
C VAL A 266 -9.47 -7.05 -9.44
N ALA A 267 -8.49 -7.73 -8.84
CA ALA A 267 -8.39 -9.19 -8.88
C ALA A 267 -9.56 -9.87 -8.15
N VAL A 268 -9.92 -9.37 -6.96
CA VAL A 268 -11.06 -9.90 -6.20
C VAL A 268 -12.36 -9.69 -6.98
N ALA A 269 -12.60 -8.50 -7.52
CA ALA A 269 -13.81 -8.22 -8.29
C ALA A 269 -13.91 -9.11 -9.53
N ALA A 270 -12.81 -9.30 -10.25
CA ALA A 270 -12.77 -10.18 -11.43
C ALA A 270 -13.05 -11.64 -11.05
N ALA A 271 -12.34 -12.18 -10.04
CA ALA A 271 -12.49 -13.56 -9.61
C ALA A 271 -13.92 -13.85 -9.11
N VAL A 272 -14.49 -12.95 -8.31
CA VAL A 272 -15.88 -13.09 -7.83
C VAL A 272 -16.88 -12.99 -8.97
N THR A 273 -16.67 -12.10 -9.94
CA THR A 273 -17.59 -11.96 -11.08
C THR A 273 -17.60 -13.23 -11.93
N VAL A 274 -16.43 -13.81 -12.21
CA VAL A 274 -16.33 -15.08 -12.93
C VAL A 274 -16.96 -16.22 -12.13
N ALA A 275 -16.64 -16.32 -10.84
CA ALA A 275 -17.14 -17.39 -9.98
C ALA A 275 -18.66 -17.31 -9.71
N ALA A 276 -19.26 -16.12 -9.77
CA ALA A 276 -20.69 -15.94 -9.60
C ALA A 276 -21.49 -16.14 -10.89
N ALA A 277 -20.81 -16.24 -12.05
CA ALA A 277 -21.44 -16.44 -13.35
C ALA A 277 -21.52 -17.92 -13.77
N GLY A 278 -20.76 -18.80 -13.11
CA GLY A 278 -20.80 -20.26 -13.29
C GLY A 278 -21.64 -20.94 -12.22
#